data_AF-A0A5J6WHP3-F1
#
_entry.id   AF-A0A5J6WHP3-F1
#
_cell.length_a   1.000
_cell.length_b   1.000
_cell.length_c   1.000
_cell.angle_alpha   90.00
_cell.angle_beta   90.00
_cell.angle_gamma   90.00
#
_symmetry.space_group_name_H-M   'P 1'
#
loop_
_entity.id
_entity.type
_entity.pdbx_description
1 polymer ?
#
loop_
_entity_poly.entity_id
_entity_poly.type
_entity_poly.pdbx_seq_one_letter_code
_entity_poly.pdbx_strand_id
1 'polypeptide(L)'
;MKKTALSIACISLLISACDDSNSTAAQVTNKKPQQTTTTAVEIKASDITPISAMLIAFSAPGVTAINAVQVINIKANFGDASIDSTTGKMHFKPYVSDSRTVNAEISAAQHNYQFEINYQIDNNIYTLNGSALPLYNGKSNKPMVRFSKVALDGTVLSSEDQARAANASDWSCVTDNSSELMWQVPQANGKYAFDATYYWGDRTINNRDYSEASCILGNDCNTDNLVAVANTEKLCGRSDWRLATQAEWQTLLDKKLFDEDAKQSPINNFYFPYVDSNFDEAYWTNSFTIYANGHDISPVDGDWQGSNALVGDAHVMWMGEDFDFANMPPRSTNEPHFTMLVNGTVIPDKKDNEVPEITAPLTPQSIANDVDENANWKSRFVKHGPLGQALVKQESANWTCTSDLAYKSALPNTQILWQRISKTEPLKNHAQAVEYAKQINQANECGQTNWRLPTQNELKSLLINVEPFAFEFYRAGYITSVLNDTIVEENSYYWTSSVDSYKPETKHWAVAFQDIWADSGRVQNTEMHRVRLISTTRLQP
;
A
#
# COMPACT_ATOMS: atom_id res chain seq x y z
N MET A 1 -27.69 -20.39 34.28
CA MET A 1 -28.34 -21.22 33.23
C MET A 1 -27.46 -21.23 31.99
N LYS A 2 -27.21 -22.42 31.44
CA LYS A 2 -26.35 -22.69 30.27
C LYS A 2 -27.02 -22.28 28.95
N LYS A 3 -26.25 -21.70 28.01
CA LYS A 3 -26.20 -21.90 26.53
C LYS A 3 -24.87 -21.25 26.05
N THR A 4 -23.75 -21.95 25.84
CA THR A 4 -23.25 -22.66 24.63
C THR A 4 -23.66 -22.10 23.26
N ALA A 5 -22.73 -21.41 22.57
CA ALA A 5 -22.31 -21.67 21.18
C ALA A 5 -21.22 -20.66 20.70
N LEU A 6 -20.17 -21.21 20.08
CA LEU A 6 -19.20 -20.59 19.14
C LEU A 6 -18.22 -19.52 19.66
N SER A 7 -17.12 -20.00 20.24
CA SER A 7 -15.81 -19.34 20.20
C SER A 7 -14.80 -20.21 19.43
N ILE A 8 -15.29 -20.96 18.44
CA ILE A 8 -14.50 -21.83 17.55
C ILE A 8 -14.08 -20.97 16.36
N ALA A 9 -12.96 -20.28 16.51
CA ALA A 9 -12.11 -19.88 15.39
C ALA A 9 -10.74 -20.44 15.75
N CYS A 10 -10.37 -21.49 15.02
CA CYS A 10 -9.25 -22.36 15.28
C CYS A 10 -7.93 -21.59 15.41
N ILE A 11 -7.34 -21.70 16.60
CA ILE A 11 -5.89 -21.84 16.75
C ILE A 11 -5.60 -23.29 16.31
N SER A 12 -5.57 -23.55 15.00
CA SER A 12 -4.89 -24.72 14.44
C SER A 12 -3.44 -24.28 14.24
N LEU A 13 -2.63 -24.45 15.28
CA LEU A 13 -1.81 -25.64 15.50
C LEU A 13 -0.66 -25.67 14.50
N LEU A 14 0.49 -25.42 15.10
CA LEU A 14 1.80 -25.33 14.51
C LEU A 14 2.20 -26.67 13.83
N ILE A 15 2.51 -26.59 12.53
CA ILE A 15 3.51 -27.37 11.74
C ILE A 15 3.19 -28.83 11.37
N SER A 16 3.40 -29.16 10.09
CA SER A 16 4.05 -30.41 9.63
C SER A 16 4.48 -30.39 8.14
N ALA A 17 5.81 -30.44 7.91
CA ALA A 17 6.67 -31.21 6.97
C ALA A 17 6.46 -31.34 5.44
N CYS A 18 7.55 -31.21 4.65
CA CYS A 18 8.13 -32.22 3.73
C CYS A 18 9.38 -31.63 3.02
N ASP A 19 10.58 -32.24 2.99
CA ASP A 19 11.06 -33.50 2.40
C ASP A 19 11.48 -33.33 0.93
N ASP A 20 12.78 -33.47 0.63
CA ASP A 20 13.22 -33.83 -0.72
C ASP A 20 14.58 -34.55 -0.69
N SER A 21 14.56 -35.78 -1.19
CA SER A 21 15.72 -36.63 -1.40
C SER A 21 15.85 -36.90 -2.90
N ASN A 22 16.89 -36.34 -3.52
CA ASN A 22 17.61 -36.96 -4.64
C ASN A 22 18.86 -36.16 -5.04
N SER A 23 20.04 -36.64 -4.62
CA SER A 23 21.23 -36.56 -5.48
C SER A 23 22.22 -37.67 -5.13
N THR A 24 22.62 -38.42 -6.15
CA THR A 24 23.54 -39.56 -6.12
C THR A 24 25.02 -39.17 -6.19
N ALA A 25 25.87 -40.04 -5.62
CA ALA A 25 27.33 -40.19 -5.74
C ALA A 25 28.20 -39.30 -4.82
N ALA A 26 29.30 -39.74 -4.20
CA ALA A 26 30.12 -40.96 -4.31
C ALA A 26 30.76 -41.31 -2.94
N GLN A 27 31.12 -42.59 -2.75
CA GLN A 27 31.81 -43.08 -1.55
C GLN A 27 33.26 -42.58 -1.45
N VAL A 28 33.65 -42.07 -0.27
CA VAL A 28 35.03 -42.09 0.23
C VAL A 28 35.03 -42.43 1.72
N THR A 29 35.97 -43.29 2.10
CA THR A 29 36.10 -44.04 3.35
C THR A 29 36.61 -43.26 4.58
N ASN A 30 36.16 -43.72 5.74
CA ASN A 30 36.81 -43.73 7.07
C ASN A 30 36.89 -42.47 7.94
N LYS A 31 36.00 -42.40 8.93
CA LYS A 31 36.30 -42.44 10.39
C LYS A 31 34.97 -42.69 11.12
N LYS A 32 34.94 -43.66 12.04
CA LYS A 32 33.73 -44.07 12.78
C LYS A 32 33.30 -42.93 13.73
N PRO A 33 32.17 -42.24 13.53
CA PRO A 33 31.59 -41.36 14.53
C PRO A 33 30.65 -42.16 15.42
N GLN A 34 30.48 -41.71 16.65
CA GLN A 34 29.44 -42.18 17.57
C GLN A 34 28.09 -42.13 16.83
N GLN A 35 27.41 -43.28 16.76
CA GLN A 35 26.27 -43.49 15.87
C GLN A 35 25.05 -42.72 16.39
N THR A 36 24.87 -41.48 15.93
CA THR A 36 23.64 -40.71 16.13
C THR A 36 22.52 -41.43 15.40
N THR A 37 21.60 -42.05 16.15
CA THR A 37 20.46 -42.73 15.55
C THR A 37 19.37 -41.68 15.36
N THR A 38 19.32 -41.06 14.18
CA THR A 38 18.24 -40.13 13.82
C THR A 38 16.97 -40.94 13.56
N THR A 39 16.10 -41.03 14.58
CA THR A 39 14.73 -41.49 14.37
C THR A 39 13.88 -40.25 14.16
N ALA A 40 13.55 -39.94 12.90
CA ALA A 40 12.62 -38.87 12.59
C ALA A 40 11.22 -39.29 13.09
N VAL A 41 10.80 -38.72 14.21
CA VAL A 41 9.44 -38.86 14.73
C VAL A 41 8.75 -37.53 14.51
N GLU A 42 7.83 -37.51 13.57
CA GLU A 42 7.02 -36.35 13.26
C GLU A 42 5.87 -36.23 14.28
N ILE A 43 5.73 -35.06 14.90
CA ILE A 43 4.58 -34.75 15.76
C ILE A 43 3.50 -34.15 14.88
N LYS A 44 2.34 -34.82 14.79
CA LYS A 44 1.22 -34.31 14.00
C LYS A 44 0.56 -33.14 14.71
N ALA A 45 -0.02 -32.21 13.95
CA ALA A 45 -0.82 -31.11 14.51
C ALA A 45 -1.96 -31.60 15.41
N SER A 46 -2.52 -32.79 15.14
CA SER A 46 -3.53 -33.45 15.98
C SER A 46 -3.05 -33.82 17.39
N ASP A 47 -1.74 -33.95 17.59
CA ASP A 47 -1.12 -34.43 18.83
C ASP A 47 -0.69 -33.28 19.76
N ILE A 48 -0.85 -32.04 19.29
CA ILE A 48 -0.57 -30.80 20.00
C ILE A 48 -1.86 -30.29 20.66
N THR A 49 -1.78 -29.99 21.95
CA THR A 49 -2.87 -29.49 22.79
C THR A 49 -2.57 -28.04 23.23
N PRO A 50 -3.37 -27.05 22.84
CA PRO A 50 -3.19 -25.69 23.33
C PRO A 50 -3.63 -25.59 24.80
N ILE A 51 -2.74 -25.13 25.67
CA ILE A 51 -3.05 -24.87 27.09
C ILE A 51 -3.45 -23.40 27.28
N SER A 52 -2.79 -22.49 26.59
CA SER A 52 -3.15 -21.06 26.56
C SER A 52 -2.76 -20.43 25.21
N ALA A 53 -2.97 -19.12 25.07
CA ALA A 53 -2.60 -18.37 23.85
C ALA A 53 -1.09 -18.39 23.53
N MET A 54 -0.24 -18.72 24.51
CA MET A 54 1.23 -18.72 24.37
C MET A 54 1.88 -20.01 24.89
N LEU A 55 1.09 -21.03 25.24
CA LEU A 55 1.58 -22.30 25.77
C LEU A 55 0.89 -23.47 25.08
N ILE A 56 1.68 -24.33 24.47
CA ILE A 56 1.24 -25.60 23.88
C ILE A 56 1.81 -26.78 24.64
N ALA A 57 1.12 -27.90 24.57
CA ALA A 57 1.53 -29.18 25.12
C ALA A 57 1.46 -30.28 24.07
N PHE A 58 2.52 -31.08 23.92
CA PHE A 58 2.53 -32.18 22.96
C PHE A 58 3.36 -33.36 23.47
N SER A 59 3.23 -34.51 22.83
CA SER A 59 3.99 -35.70 23.20
C SER A 59 5.40 -35.60 22.60
N ALA A 60 6.44 -35.53 23.43
CA ALA A 60 7.82 -35.51 22.96
C ALA A 60 8.35 -36.95 22.76
N PRO A 61 9.10 -37.22 21.67
CA PRO A 61 9.72 -38.52 21.44
C PRO A 61 10.50 -39.05 22.66
N GLY A 62 10.26 -40.31 23.02
CA GLY A 62 10.93 -40.94 24.17
C GLY A 62 10.51 -40.44 25.55
N VAL A 63 9.64 -39.43 25.65
CA VAL A 63 9.10 -38.94 26.94
C VAL A 63 7.76 -39.59 27.24
N THR A 64 7.63 -40.04 28.49
CA THR A 64 6.42 -40.64 29.07
C THR A 64 6.21 -40.06 30.47
N ALA A 65 5.03 -40.22 31.05
CA ALA A 65 4.78 -39.83 32.44
C ALA A 65 5.75 -40.49 33.45
N ILE A 66 6.32 -41.66 33.12
CA ILE A 66 7.21 -42.42 34.02
C ILE A 66 8.63 -41.83 34.04
N ASN A 67 9.16 -41.45 32.88
CA ASN A 67 10.53 -40.93 32.75
C ASN A 67 10.61 -39.40 32.64
N ALA A 68 9.47 -38.69 32.75
CA ALA A 68 9.40 -37.22 32.69
C ALA A 68 10.37 -36.52 33.66
N VAL A 69 10.55 -37.08 34.87
CA VAL A 69 11.47 -36.54 35.89
C VAL A 69 12.95 -36.76 35.59
N GLN A 70 13.27 -37.61 34.60
CA GLN A 70 14.63 -37.91 34.16
C GLN A 70 15.05 -37.02 32.97
N VAL A 71 14.12 -36.25 32.40
CA VAL A 71 14.42 -35.37 31.28
C VAL A 71 15.21 -34.16 31.77
N ILE A 72 16.38 -33.94 31.19
CA ILE A 72 17.29 -32.83 31.53
C ILE A 72 17.77 -32.09 30.28
N ASN A 73 18.53 -31.01 30.49
CA ASN A 73 19.16 -30.23 29.41
C ASN A 73 18.20 -29.72 28.33
N ILE A 74 16.95 -29.43 28.72
CA ILE A 74 15.93 -28.89 27.81
C ILE A 74 16.34 -27.47 27.41
N LYS A 75 16.60 -27.26 26.12
CA LYS A 75 16.99 -25.96 25.56
C LYS A 75 16.31 -25.77 24.21
N ALA A 76 15.65 -24.62 24.06
CA ALA A 76 15.16 -24.18 22.76
C ALA A 76 16.09 -23.10 22.19
N ASN A 77 16.25 -23.04 20.87
CA ASN A 77 16.93 -21.92 20.20
C ASN A 77 16.19 -20.59 20.42
N PHE A 78 14.86 -20.62 20.57
CA PHE A 78 14.04 -19.54 21.10
C PHE A 78 12.84 -20.08 21.88
N GLY A 79 12.27 -19.25 22.75
CA GLY A 79 11.15 -19.63 23.61
C GLY A 79 11.57 -20.48 24.81
N ASP A 80 10.60 -20.83 25.65
CA ASP A 80 10.82 -21.66 26.83
C ASP A 80 10.18 -23.04 26.64
N ALA A 81 11.00 -24.09 26.72
CA ALA A 81 10.56 -25.48 26.71
C ALA A 81 10.73 -26.12 28.09
N SER A 82 9.75 -26.93 28.49
CA SER A 82 9.76 -27.68 29.75
C SER A 82 8.99 -28.99 29.60
N ILE A 83 9.20 -29.94 30.50
CA ILE A 83 8.38 -31.17 30.59
C ILE A 83 7.49 -31.07 31.83
N ASP A 84 6.20 -31.37 31.65
CA ASP A 84 5.31 -31.61 32.78
C ASP A 84 5.64 -32.95 33.42
N SER A 85 6.10 -32.92 34.68
CA SER A 85 6.56 -34.10 35.41
C SER A 85 5.48 -35.13 35.72
N THR A 86 4.20 -34.77 35.60
CA THR A 86 3.06 -35.64 35.90
C THR A 86 2.55 -36.32 34.63
N THR A 87 2.43 -35.55 33.54
CA THR A 87 1.85 -36.04 32.28
C THR A 87 2.89 -36.53 31.29
N GLY A 88 4.16 -36.10 31.43
CA GLY A 88 5.22 -36.34 30.44
C GLY A 88 5.04 -35.57 29.13
N LYS A 89 4.11 -34.60 29.09
CA LYS A 89 3.94 -33.72 27.93
C LYS A 89 5.02 -32.65 27.92
N MET A 90 5.51 -32.32 26.74
CA MET A 90 6.37 -31.16 26.53
C MET A 90 5.52 -29.90 26.44
N HIS A 91 5.81 -28.95 27.31
CA HIS A 91 5.25 -27.62 27.38
C HIS A 91 6.20 -26.64 26.68
N PHE A 92 5.74 -26.00 25.61
CA PHE A 92 6.52 -25.03 24.86
C PHE A 92 5.82 -23.67 24.81
N LYS A 93 6.59 -22.63 25.15
CA LYS A 93 6.19 -21.22 25.08
C LYS A 93 7.08 -20.50 24.06
N PRO A 94 6.69 -20.43 22.78
CA PRO A 94 7.51 -19.78 21.75
C PRO A 94 7.71 -18.29 22.03
N TYR A 95 6.74 -17.66 22.70
CA TYR A 95 6.75 -16.24 23.06
C TYR A 95 6.73 -16.09 24.59
N VAL A 96 7.91 -15.88 25.20
CA VAL A 96 8.09 -15.86 26.66
C VAL A 96 7.41 -14.63 27.28
N SER A 97 6.64 -14.83 28.35
CA SER A 97 5.66 -13.87 28.88
C SER A 97 6.06 -13.19 30.21
N ASP A 98 7.33 -12.86 30.44
CA ASP A 98 7.74 -12.13 31.66
C ASP A 98 8.28 -10.74 31.35
N SER A 99 7.40 -9.73 31.42
CA SER A 99 7.63 -8.25 31.47
C SER A 99 8.70 -7.59 30.58
N ARG A 100 9.40 -8.32 29.73
CA ARG A 100 10.35 -7.88 28.70
C ARG A 100 9.90 -8.48 27.36
N THR A 101 8.68 -8.13 26.96
CA THR A 101 7.92 -8.65 25.81
C THR A 101 8.41 -8.13 24.45
N VAL A 102 9.72 -8.00 24.26
CA VAL A 102 10.29 -7.54 22.98
C VAL A 102 11.35 -8.51 22.44
N ASN A 103 12.00 -9.31 23.30
CA ASN A 103 13.09 -10.19 22.85
C ASN A 103 12.61 -11.51 22.25
N ALA A 104 11.45 -12.07 22.65
CA ALA A 104 11.06 -13.41 22.21
C ALA A 104 10.59 -13.46 20.75
N GLU A 105 9.90 -12.43 20.27
CA GLU A 105 9.53 -12.31 18.84
C GLU A 105 10.74 -12.02 17.96
N ILE A 106 11.68 -11.18 18.43
CA ILE A 106 12.97 -10.95 17.75
C ILE A 106 13.74 -12.26 17.65
N SER A 107 13.90 -12.99 18.76
CA SER A 107 14.60 -14.27 18.75
C SER A 107 13.90 -15.31 17.88
N ALA A 108 12.56 -15.36 17.86
CA ALA A 108 11.83 -16.22 16.94
C ALA A 108 12.09 -15.81 15.49
N ALA A 109 12.01 -14.52 15.16
CA ALA A 109 12.24 -14.01 13.81
C ALA A 109 13.68 -14.24 13.31
N GLN A 110 14.70 -14.05 14.15
CA GLN A 110 16.10 -14.36 13.84
C GLN A 110 16.33 -15.83 13.48
N HIS A 111 15.44 -16.72 13.92
CA HIS A 111 15.46 -18.14 13.57
C HIS A 111 14.41 -18.49 12.49
N ASN A 112 13.87 -17.50 11.76
CA ASN A 112 12.79 -17.65 10.77
C ASN A 112 11.57 -18.38 11.34
N TYR A 113 11.33 -18.11 12.63
CA TYR A 113 10.36 -18.78 13.47
C TYR A 113 10.54 -20.30 13.55
N GLN A 114 11.65 -20.88 13.09
CA GLN A 114 11.94 -22.30 13.19
C GLN A 114 12.52 -22.62 14.57
N PHE A 115 11.74 -23.22 15.46
CA PHE A 115 12.27 -23.65 16.75
C PHE A 115 12.99 -24.99 16.64
N GLU A 116 14.03 -25.13 17.44
CA GLU A 116 14.74 -26.37 17.72
C GLU A 116 14.77 -26.55 19.23
N ILE A 117 14.20 -27.64 19.74
CA ILE A 117 14.21 -28.02 21.16
C ILE A 117 15.07 -29.25 21.33
N ASN A 118 16.20 -29.08 22.00
CA ASN A 118 17.09 -30.16 22.40
C ASN A 118 16.79 -30.58 23.84
N TYR A 119 16.71 -31.88 24.10
CA TYR A 119 16.52 -32.44 25.44
C TYR A 119 17.19 -33.81 25.57
N GLN A 120 17.47 -34.22 26.80
CA GLN A 120 18.17 -35.47 27.08
C GLN A 120 17.35 -36.34 28.02
N ILE A 121 17.29 -37.63 27.72
CA ILE A 121 16.72 -38.67 28.57
C ILE A 121 17.78 -39.76 28.73
N ASP A 122 18.17 -40.04 29.97
CA ASP A 122 19.31 -40.91 30.27
C ASP A 122 20.58 -40.46 29.50
N ASN A 123 21.09 -41.28 28.58
CA ASN A 123 22.25 -40.99 27.73
C ASN A 123 21.89 -40.63 26.28
N ASN A 124 20.60 -40.49 25.95
CA ASN A 124 20.14 -40.19 24.60
C ASN A 124 19.77 -38.71 24.47
N ILE A 125 20.26 -38.06 23.42
CA ILE A 125 19.91 -36.68 23.06
C ILE A 125 18.85 -36.72 21.96
N TYR A 126 17.79 -35.93 22.15
CA TYR A 126 16.70 -35.76 21.22
C TYR A 126 16.64 -34.30 20.77
N THR A 127 16.32 -34.10 19.49
CA THR A 127 16.12 -32.79 18.88
C THR A 127 14.73 -32.77 18.25
N LEU A 128 13.95 -31.74 18.58
CA LEU A 128 12.63 -31.51 18.01
C LEU A 128 12.63 -30.20 17.22
N ASN A 129 12.20 -30.27 15.97
CA ASN A 129 12.13 -29.10 15.10
C ASN A 129 10.68 -28.73 14.81
N GLY A 130 10.44 -27.44 14.63
CA GLY A 130 9.13 -26.90 14.29
C GLY A 130 9.19 -25.43 13.94
N SER A 131 8.05 -24.78 13.73
CA SER A 131 7.88 -23.39 13.32
C SER A 131 6.80 -22.69 14.16
N ALA A 132 7.08 -21.50 14.69
CA ALA A 132 6.13 -20.61 15.36
C ALA A 132 5.43 -19.66 14.39
N LEU A 133 4.16 -19.30 14.62
CA LEU A 133 3.49 -18.27 13.82
C LEU A 133 3.51 -16.93 14.56
N PRO A 134 3.96 -15.82 13.95
CA PRO A 134 3.95 -14.52 14.60
C PRO A 134 2.54 -14.10 14.98
N LEU A 135 2.45 -13.50 16.17
CA LEU A 135 1.20 -13.09 16.77
C LEU A 135 1.11 -11.56 16.81
N TYR A 136 -0.11 -11.06 16.96
CA TYR A 136 -0.39 -9.67 17.31
C TYR A 136 -1.54 -9.62 18.33
N ASN A 137 -1.69 -8.49 19.02
CA ASN A 137 -2.82 -8.28 19.91
C ASN A 137 -3.99 -7.71 19.11
N GLY A 138 -5.06 -8.51 18.96
CA GLY A 138 -6.30 -8.05 18.33
C GLY A 138 -7.07 -7.03 19.18
N LYS A 139 -8.19 -6.51 18.66
CA LYS A 139 -9.02 -5.47 19.30
C LYS A 139 -9.47 -5.79 20.75
N SER A 140 -9.52 -7.07 21.12
CA SER A 140 -9.82 -7.53 22.49
C SER A 140 -8.57 -7.71 23.38
N ASN A 141 -7.42 -7.22 22.96
CA ASN A 141 -6.11 -7.43 23.57
C ASN A 141 -5.78 -8.93 23.78
N LYS A 142 -6.17 -9.76 22.81
CA LYS A 142 -5.88 -11.19 22.79
C LYS A 142 -4.88 -11.51 21.67
N PRO A 143 -3.91 -12.41 21.90
CA PRO A 143 -3.01 -12.85 20.85
C PRO A 143 -3.77 -13.53 19.71
N MET A 144 -3.47 -13.14 18.48
CA MET A 144 -4.02 -13.65 17.23
C MET A 144 -2.91 -13.79 16.20
N VAL A 145 -3.06 -14.65 15.20
CA VAL A 145 -2.08 -14.76 14.11
C VAL A 145 -2.10 -13.49 13.28
N ARG A 146 -0.94 -12.85 13.11
CA ARG A 146 -0.83 -11.59 12.37
C ARG A 146 -0.98 -11.81 10.86
N PHE A 147 -0.28 -12.80 10.31
CA PHE A 147 -0.17 -12.98 8.88
C PHE A 147 -0.78 -14.29 8.40
N SER A 148 -1.37 -14.29 7.20
CA SER A 148 -1.89 -15.48 6.55
C SER A 148 -1.41 -15.55 5.10
N LYS A 149 -0.69 -16.62 4.76
CA LYS A 149 -0.19 -16.94 3.42
C LYS A 149 -1.33 -17.35 2.50
N VAL A 150 -1.29 -16.84 1.28
CA VAL A 150 -2.32 -17.02 0.26
C VAL A 150 -1.65 -17.44 -1.05
N ALA A 151 -2.16 -18.51 -1.66
CA ALA A 151 -1.70 -19.00 -2.95
C ALA A 151 -2.00 -18.02 -4.08
N LEU A 152 -1.38 -18.25 -5.24
CA LEU A 152 -1.58 -17.45 -6.45
C LEU A 152 -3.05 -17.29 -6.87
N ASP A 153 -3.87 -18.32 -6.65
CA ASP A 153 -5.30 -18.31 -7.01
C ASP A 153 -6.21 -17.63 -5.96
N GLY A 154 -5.64 -17.15 -4.86
CA GLY A 154 -6.36 -16.51 -3.77
C GLY A 154 -6.85 -17.45 -2.67
N THR A 155 -6.55 -18.74 -2.76
CA THR A 155 -6.85 -19.68 -1.67
C THR A 155 -5.93 -19.43 -0.48
N VAL A 156 -6.52 -19.28 0.71
CA VAL A 156 -5.76 -19.26 1.96
C VAL A 156 -5.13 -20.64 2.13
N LEU A 157 -3.82 -20.68 2.34
CA LEU A 157 -3.12 -21.95 2.48
C LEU A 157 -3.59 -22.73 3.72
N SER A 158 -3.46 -24.05 3.67
CA SER A 158 -3.77 -24.96 4.78
C SER A 158 -3.03 -24.55 6.05
N SER A 159 -3.53 -24.96 7.23
CA SER A 159 -2.87 -24.62 8.49
C SER A 159 -1.42 -25.13 8.54
N GLU A 160 -1.15 -26.26 7.91
CA GLU A 160 0.18 -26.83 7.74
C GLU A 160 1.07 -25.92 6.88
N ASP A 161 0.58 -25.46 5.73
CA ASP A 161 1.34 -24.65 4.78
C ASP A 161 1.54 -23.19 5.23
N GLN A 162 0.68 -22.69 6.12
CA GLN A 162 0.91 -21.41 6.83
C GLN A 162 2.23 -21.43 7.60
N ALA A 163 2.59 -22.60 8.16
CA ALA A 163 3.77 -22.78 9.00
C ALA A 163 5.05 -23.16 8.21
N ARG A 164 5.00 -23.23 6.88
CA ARG A 164 6.14 -23.63 6.04
C ARG A 164 6.93 -22.45 5.50
N ALA A 165 8.24 -22.60 5.38
CA ALA A 165 9.10 -21.65 4.68
C ALA A 165 8.92 -21.73 3.14
N ALA A 166 9.45 -20.74 2.43
CA ALA A 166 9.23 -20.53 1.00
C ALA A 166 9.69 -21.69 0.12
N ASN A 167 10.77 -22.37 0.52
CA ASN A 167 11.27 -23.55 -0.18
C ASN A 167 10.35 -24.77 -0.09
N ALA A 168 9.30 -24.72 0.74
CA ALA A 168 8.38 -25.82 0.98
C ALA A 168 6.90 -25.41 0.86
N SER A 169 6.60 -24.17 0.43
CA SER A 169 5.24 -23.63 0.31
C SER A 169 5.17 -22.50 -0.72
N ASP A 170 4.18 -22.58 -1.61
CA ASP A 170 4.04 -21.72 -2.78
C ASP A 170 3.03 -20.58 -2.55
N TRP A 171 3.29 -19.68 -1.60
CA TRP A 171 2.44 -18.49 -1.43
C TRP A 171 2.91 -17.32 -2.29
N SER A 172 1.95 -16.59 -2.84
CA SER A 172 2.21 -15.39 -3.64
C SER A 172 1.80 -14.11 -2.92
N CYS A 173 0.95 -14.22 -1.89
CA CYS A 173 0.50 -13.08 -1.10
C CYS A 173 0.41 -13.41 0.39
N VAL A 174 0.36 -12.35 1.19
CA VAL A 174 0.18 -12.42 2.63
C VAL A 174 -0.89 -11.43 3.05
N THR A 175 -1.92 -11.90 3.76
CA THR A 175 -2.88 -11.03 4.44
C THR A 175 -2.36 -10.68 5.82
N ASP A 176 -2.28 -9.38 6.13
CA ASP A 176 -2.00 -8.85 7.46
C ASP A 176 -3.32 -8.57 8.19
N ASN A 177 -3.66 -9.42 9.15
CA ASN A 177 -4.88 -9.34 9.96
C ASN A 177 -4.87 -8.14 10.93
N SER A 178 -3.74 -7.47 11.11
CA SER A 178 -3.65 -6.28 11.96
C SER A 178 -4.11 -5.01 11.24
N SER A 179 -3.73 -4.87 9.96
CA SER A 179 -4.10 -3.75 9.09
C SER A 179 -5.28 -4.05 8.16
N GLU A 180 -5.67 -5.32 8.04
CA GLU A 180 -6.64 -5.83 7.07
C GLU A 180 -6.19 -5.65 5.60
N LEU A 181 -4.88 -5.49 5.38
CA LEU A 181 -4.26 -5.36 4.06
C LEU A 181 -3.76 -6.71 3.54
N MET A 182 -3.76 -6.89 2.22
CA MET A 182 -3.11 -8.01 1.54
C MET A 182 -1.92 -7.50 0.74
N TRP A 183 -0.78 -8.17 0.85
CA TRP A 183 0.48 -7.78 0.23
C TRP A 183 0.93 -8.84 -0.76
N GLN A 184 1.41 -8.40 -1.92
CA GLN A 184 2.12 -9.24 -2.87
C GLN A 184 3.50 -9.57 -2.30
N VAL A 185 3.84 -10.85 -2.31
CA VAL A 185 5.15 -11.34 -1.84
C VAL A 185 6.08 -11.47 -3.03
N PRO A 186 7.27 -10.85 -3.03
CA PRO A 186 8.25 -11.06 -4.08
C PRO A 186 8.57 -12.54 -4.26
N GLN A 187 8.83 -12.98 -5.48
CA GLN A 187 9.04 -14.38 -5.85
C GLN A 187 10.50 -14.59 -6.30
N ALA A 188 10.98 -15.83 -6.34
CA ALA A 188 12.33 -16.12 -6.86
C ALA A 188 12.49 -15.78 -8.36
N ASN A 189 11.41 -15.78 -9.12
CA ASN A 189 11.39 -15.54 -10.56
C ASN A 189 9.99 -15.12 -11.05
N GLY A 190 9.89 -14.80 -12.33
CA GLY A 190 8.63 -14.46 -12.99
C GLY A 190 8.28 -12.97 -12.89
N LYS A 191 7.00 -12.64 -13.08
CA LYS A 191 6.54 -11.24 -13.17
C LYS A 191 6.69 -10.45 -11.86
N TYR A 192 6.69 -11.17 -10.73
CA TYR A 192 6.75 -10.61 -9.38
C TYR A 192 8.08 -10.98 -8.71
N ALA A 193 9.15 -11.15 -9.50
CA ALA A 193 10.45 -11.53 -9.00
C ALA A 193 11.04 -10.48 -8.06
N PHE A 194 11.83 -10.91 -7.07
CA PHE A 194 12.46 -10.01 -6.10
C PHE A 194 13.48 -9.07 -6.73
N ASP A 195 14.13 -9.49 -7.82
CA ASP A 195 15.13 -8.73 -8.56
C ASP A 195 14.51 -7.81 -9.64
N ALA A 196 13.18 -7.75 -9.71
CA ALA A 196 12.49 -6.87 -10.64
C ALA A 196 12.44 -5.43 -10.14
N THR A 197 12.83 -4.49 -11.00
CA THR A 197 12.82 -3.05 -10.74
C THR A 197 11.91 -2.33 -11.73
N TYR A 198 11.34 -1.21 -11.29
CA TYR A 198 10.32 -0.48 -12.02
C TYR A 198 10.60 1.02 -11.95
N TYR A 199 10.35 1.73 -13.04
CA TYR A 199 10.13 3.17 -13.00
C TYR A 199 8.79 3.48 -12.33
N TRP A 200 8.64 4.68 -11.78
CA TRP A 200 7.43 5.03 -11.05
C TRP A 200 6.33 5.57 -11.98
N GLY A 201 5.09 5.10 -11.78
CA GLY A 201 3.93 5.49 -12.58
C GLY A 201 4.00 5.00 -14.02
N ASP A 202 3.59 5.84 -14.97
CA ASP A 202 3.73 5.62 -16.43
C ASP A 202 5.03 6.22 -16.98
N ARG A 203 5.97 6.58 -16.10
CA ARG A 203 7.21 7.27 -16.49
C ARG A 203 8.22 6.27 -17.01
N THR A 204 8.56 6.41 -18.28
CA THR A 204 9.60 5.62 -18.95
C THR A 204 10.36 6.58 -19.85
N ILE A 205 11.37 7.27 -19.32
CA ILE A 205 12.19 8.19 -20.08
C ILE A 205 13.65 7.72 -20.02
N ASN A 206 14.17 7.26 -21.16
CA ASN A 206 15.58 6.95 -21.41
C ASN A 206 16.46 8.21 -21.17
N ASN A 207 17.67 8.22 -20.61
CA ASN A 207 18.52 7.23 -19.94
C ASN A 207 19.21 7.96 -18.79
N ARG A 208 19.11 7.47 -17.54
CA ARG A 208 20.33 7.48 -16.73
C ARG A 208 21.26 6.47 -17.40
N ASP A 209 22.45 6.90 -17.79
CA ASP A 209 23.51 6.00 -18.30
C ASP A 209 23.90 4.88 -17.32
N TYR A 210 23.29 4.82 -16.12
CA TYR A 210 23.66 3.93 -15.03
C TYR A 210 22.65 2.81 -14.68
N SER A 211 21.36 2.86 -15.05
CA SER A 211 20.43 1.76 -14.75
C SER A 211 19.10 1.80 -15.52
N GLU A 212 18.80 0.72 -16.24
CA GLU A 212 17.48 0.47 -16.84
C GLU A 212 16.60 -0.35 -15.87
N ALA A 213 15.28 -0.09 -15.88
CA ALA A 213 14.33 -0.94 -15.16
C ALA A 213 14.32 -2.36 -15.75
N SER A 214 14.28 -3.39 -14.90
CA SER A 214 14.34 -4.80 -15.30
C SER A 214 13.14 -5.57 -14.76
N CYS A 215 12.32 -6.15 -15.64
CA CYS A 215 11.11 -6.86 -15.23
C CYS A 215 10.63 -7.83 -16.33
N ILE A 216 9.62 -8.66 -16.01
CA ILE A 216 9.00 -9.62 -16.95
C ILE A 216 7.49 -9.31 -17.12
N LEU A 217 7.15 -8.07 -17.50
CA LEU A 217 5.75 -7.66 -17.70
C LEU A 217 5.27 -7.77 -19.16
N GLY A 218 6.18 -7.93 -20.14
CA GLY A 218 5.85 -7.90 -21.57
C GLY A 218 5.51 -6.50 -22.13
N ASN A 219 5.48 -5.49 -21.26
CA ASN A 219 5.39 -4.06 -21.54
C ASN A 219 6.54 -3.34 -20.81
N ASP A 220 6.56 -2.01 -20.85
CA ASP A 220 7.56 -1.22 -20.13
C ASP A 220 7.56 -1.51 -18.62
N CYS A 221 8.76 -1.56 -18.03
CA CYS A 221 8.97 -1.86 -16.62
C CYS A 221 8.68 -0.63 -15.75
N ASN A 222 7.38 -0.35 -15.57
CA ASN A 222 6.90 0.72 -14.70
C ASN A 222 5.78 0.23 -13.78
N THR A 223 5.51 0.96 -12.69
CA THR A 223 4.57 0.50 -11.66
C THR A 223 3.11 0.49 -12.15
N ASP A 224 2.72 1.36 -13.09
CA ASP A 224 1.36 1.36 -13.64
C ASP A 224 1.09 0.06 -14.43
N ASN A 225 2.07 -0.41 -15.20
CA ASN A 225 2.00 -1.69 -15.92
C ASN A 225 2.03 -2.88 -14.95
N LEU A 226 2.85 -2.83 -13.90
CA LEU A 226 2.88 -3.88 -12.86
C LEU A 226 1.50 -4.04 -12.21
N VAL A 227 0.88 -2.92 -11.81
CA VAL A 227 -0.46 -2.89 -11.23
C VAL A 227 -1.50 -3.42 -12.23
N ALA A 228 -1.43 -3.00 -13.50
CA ALA A 228 -2.34 -3.46 -14.54
C ALA A 228 -2.25 -4.98 -14.77
N VAL A 229 -1.03 -5.54 -14.78
CA VAL A 229 -0.78 -6.98 -14.90
C VAL A 229 -1.36 -7.73 -13.70
N ALA A 230 -1.05 -7.30 -12.47
CA ALA A 230 -1.57 -7.93 -11.25
C ALA A 230 -3.11 -7.96 -11.22
N ASN A 231 -3.75 -6.85 -11.61
CA ASN A 231 -5.20 -6.74 -11.64
C ASN A 231 -5.86 -7.56 -12.76
N THR A 232 -5.19 -7.67 -13.92
CA THR A 232 -5.67 -8.49 -15.04
C THR A 232 -5.57 -9.98 -14.73
N GLU A 233 -4.46 -10.40 -14.11
CA GLU A 233 -4.23 -11.78 -13.70
C GLU A 233 -5.05 -12.20 -12.47
N LYS A 234 -5.64 -11.21 -11.80
CA LYS A 234 -6.28 -11.38 -10.50
C LYS A 234 -5.31 -12.02 -9.49
N LEU A 235 -4.11 -11.46 -9.34
CA LEU A 235 -3.10 -11.97 -8.43
C LEU A 235 -3.72 -12.22 -7.04
N CYS A 236 -3.60 -13.46 -6.54
CA CYS A 236 -4.20 -13.92 -5.29
C CYS A 236 -5.72 -13.67 -5.19
N GLY A 237 -6.42 -13.79 -6.32
CA GLY A 237 -7.86 -13.62 -6.45
C GLY A 237 -8.35 -12.16 -6.37
N ARG A 238 -7.45 -11.17 -6.39
CA ARG A 238 -7.77 -9.73 -6.23
C ARG A 238 -7.50 -8.94 -7.51
N SER A 239 -8.28 -7.88 -7.76
CA SER A 239 -8.18 -7.05 -8.97
C SER A 239 -8.11 -5.54 -8.69
N ASP A 240 -7.80 -5.19 -7.45
CA ASP A 240 -7.68 -3.85 -6.91
C ASP A 240 -6.32 -3.68 -6.20
N TRP A 241 -5.28 -4.28 -6.77
CA TRP A 241 -3.88 -4.04 -6.44
C TRP A 241 -3.46 -2.63 -6.81
N ARG A 242 -2.54 -2.09 -6.01
CA ARG A 242 -1.96 -0.76 -6.17
C ARG A 242 -0.61 -0.67 -5.46
N LEU A 243 0.12 0.41 -5.70
CA LEU A 243 1.24 0.79 -4.83
C LEU A 243 0.73 1.14 -3.42
N ALA A 244 1.55 0.82 -2.42
CA ALA A 244 1.29 1.13 -1.03
C ALA A 244 1.62 2.58 -0.68
N THR A 245 0.88 3.18 0.25
CA THR A 245 1.27 4.44 0.90
C THR A 245 2.46 4.19 1.84
N GLN A 246 3.13 5.25 2.29
CA GLN A 246 4.16 5.12 3.32
C GLN A 246 3.56 4.59 4.64
N ALA A 247 2.38 5.08 5.02
CA ALA A 247 1.65 4.64 6.20
C ALA A 247 1.30 3.14 6.14
N GLU A 248 0.99 2.60 4.96
CA GLU A 248 0.75 1.17 4.77
C GLU A 248 2.04 0.36 4.89
N TRP A 249 3.13 0.80 4.28
CA TRP A 249 4.44 0.16 4.46
C TRP A 249 4.84 0.07 5.94
N GLN A 250 4.61 1.12 6.73
CA GLN A 250 4.84 1.12 8.18
C GLN A 250 4.00 0.09 8.94
N THR A 251 2.89 -0.41 8.37
CA THR A 251 2.14 -1.52 8.98
C THR A 251 2.85 -2.86 8.86
N LEU A 252 3.75 -3.04 7.89
CA LEU A 252 4.54 -4.26 7.72
C LEU A 252 5.86 -4.23 8.46
N LEU A 253 6.52 -3.08 8.47
CA LEU A 253 7.91 -2.94 8.89
C LEU A 253 8.04 -2.84 10.43
N ASP A 254 9.10 -3.42 10.99
CA ASP A 254 9.47 -3.32 12.39
C ASP A 254 11.00 -3.21 12.53
N LYS A 255 11.47 -2.11 13.11
CA LYS A 255 12.90 -1.80 13.31
C LYS A 255 13.64 -2.86 14.10
N LYS A 256 12.94 -3.62 14.93
CA LYS A 256 13.52 -4.72 15.70
C LYS A 256 13.91 -5.93 14.84
N LEU A 257 13.39 -6.02 13.61
CA LEU A 257 13.71 -7.07 12.66
C LEU A 257 14.92 -6.72 11.80
N PHE A 258 15.36 -5.46 11.80
CA PHE A 258 16.54 -5.05 11.06
C PHE A 258 17.82 -5.55 11.73
N ASP A 259 18.71 -6.15 10.95
CA ASP A 259 20.02 -6.63 11.39
C ASP A 259 21.04 -6.42 10.26
N GLU A 260 21.99 -5.50 10.47
CA GLU A 260 23.01 -5.15 9.47
C GLU A 260 23.98 -6.31 9.22
N ASP A 261 24.41 -7.02 10.27
CA ASP A 261 25.39 -8.11 10.16
C ASP A 261 24.80 -9.30 9.39
N ALA A 262 23.52 -9.59 9.64
CA ALA A 262 22.79 -10.65 8.95
C ALA A 262 22.23 -10.22 7.58
N LYS A 263 22.32 -8.93 7.22
CA LYS A 263 21.66 -8.32 6.06
C LYS A 263 20.15 -8.56 6.02
N GLN A 264 19.51 -8.40 7.17
CA GLN A 264 18.07 -8.60 7.33
C GLN A 264 17.34 -7.26 7.27
N SER A 265 16.39 -7.14 6.35
CA SER A 265 15.51 -5.96 6.23
C SER A 265 14.52 -5.89 7.40
N PRO A 266 13.91 -4.71 7.67
CA PRO A 266 12.96 -4.52 8.78
C PRO A 266 11.60 -5.18 8.53
N ILE A 267 11.54 -6.34 7.89
CA ILE A 267 10.33 -7.07 7.52
C ILE A 267 10.44 -8.54 7.94
N ASN A 268 9.30 -9.19 8.12
CA ASN A 268 9.27 -10.59 8.52
C ASN A 268 9.59 -11.53 7.33
N ASN A 269 10.85 -11.96 7.23
CA ASN A 269 11.34 -12.84 6.16
C ASN A 269 10.65 -14.21 6.05
N PHE A 270 9.99 -14.70 7.12
CA PHE A 270 9.21 -15.93 7.04
C PHE A 270 7.96 -15.78 6.14
N TYR A 271 7.49 -14.54 5.94
CA TYR A 271 6.40 -14.18 5.05
C TYR A 271 6.89 -13.47 3.77
N PHE A 272 8.03 -12.79 3.85
CA PHE A 272 8.65 -12.02 2.77
C PHE A 272 10.11 -12.48 2.51
N PRO A 273 10.30 -13.74 2.09
CA PRO A 273 11.58 -14.46 2.11
C PRO A 273 12.64 -13.91 1.16
N TYR A 274 12.24 -13.13 0.17
CA TYR A 274 13.16 -12.59 -0.83
C TYR A 274 13.47 -11.10 -0.65
N VAL A 275 12.85 -10.41 0.32
CA VAL A 275 13.10 -8.97 0.52
C VAL A 275 14.54 -8.72 0.99
N ASP A 276 15.11 -9.61 1.81
CA ASP A 276 16.50 -9.52 2.29
C ASP A 276 17.53 -9.63 1.13
N SER A 277 17.14 -10.14 -0.04
CA SER A 277 18.00 -10.11 -1.23
C SER A 277 18.22 -8.70 -1.76
N ASN A 278 17.36 -7.76 -1.37
CA ASN A 278 17.40 -6.33 -1.65
C ASN A 278 17.64 -5.57 -0.33
N PHE A 279 18.57 -6.05 0.50
CA PHE A 279 18.90 -5.42 1.77
C PHE A 279 19.33 -3.96 1.58
N ASP A 280 18.79 -3.08 2.42
CA ASP A 280 19.08 -1.63 2.40
C ASP A 280 18.72 -0.93 1.07
N GLU A 281 17.71 -1.46 0.36
CA GLU A 281 17.24 -0.90 -0.91
C GLU A 281 15.93 -0.11 -0.76
N ALA A 282 15.65 0.72 -1.77
CA ALA A 282 14.47 1.54 -1.85
C ALA A 282 13.30 0.85 -2.58
N TYR A 283 12.10 0.97 -2.02
CA TYR A 283 10.85 0.45 -2.58
C TYR A 283 9.88 1.57 -2.88
N TRP A 284 9.26 1.59 -4.05
CA TRP A 284 8.31 2.64 -4.39
C TRP A 284 7.08 2.68 -3.48
N THR A 285 6.66 3.89 -3.10
CA THR A 285 5.33 4.15 -2.52
C THR A 285 4.42 4.80 -3.55
N ASN A 286 3.15 4.97 -3.22
CA ASN A 286 2.17 5.63 -4.09
C ASN A 286 2.18 7.17 -3.96
N SER A 287 3.09 7.71 -3.16
CA SER A 287 3.19 9.14 -2.88
C SER A 287 4.31 9.77 -3.69
N PHE A 288 4.16 11.04 -4.03
CA PHE A 288 5.12 11.78 -4.85
C PHE A 288 5.04 13.27 -4.53
N THR A 289 6.13 13.96 -4.83
CA THR A 289 6.30 15.40 -4.69
C THR A 289 6.24 16.04 -6.07
N ILE A 290 5.43 17.11 -6.16
CA ILE A 290 5.45 18.02 -7.28
C ILE A 290 6.18 19.29 -6.87
N TYR A 291 7.02 19.76 -7.77
CA TYR A 291 7.72 21.04 -7.68
C TYR A 291 7.03 22.06 -8.58
N ALA A 292 7.03 23.34 -8.19
CA ALA A 292 6.38 24.40 -8.96
C ALA A 292 6.89 24.51 -10.41
N ASN A 293 8.16 24.17 -10.62
CA ASN A 293 8.88 24.28 -11.89
C ASN A 293 9.31 22.92 -12.48
N GLY A 294 8.82 21.79 -11.94
CA GLY A 294 9.34 20.45 -12.24
C GLY A 294 10.57 20.09 -11.38
N HIS A 295 11.02 18.84 -11.44
CA HIS A 295 12.18 18.34 -10.67
C HIS A 295 13.40 19.27 -10.84
N ASP A 296 13.70 19.65 -12.08
CA ASP A 296 14.74 20.62 -12.38
C ASP A 296 14.16 22.01 -12.60
N ILE A 297 14.82 23.03 -12.04
CA ILE A 297 14.48 24.44 -12.23
C ILE A 297 14.65 24.88 -13.69
N SER A 298 15.46 24.16 -14.48
CA SER A 298 15.71 24.40 -15.90
C SER A 298 15.84 23.07 -16.61
N PRO A 299 14.72 22.37 -16.84
CA PRO A 299 14.77 21.05 -17.46
C PRO A 299 15.34 21.16 -18.87
N VAL A 300 16.23 20.25 -19.23
CA VAL A 300 16.78 20.16 -20.58
C VAL A 300 16.25 18.88 -21.20
N ASP A 301 15.49 19.00 -22.28
CA ASP A 301 14.99 17.85 -23.04
C ASP A 301 16.16 16.93 -23.40
N GLY A 302 16.08 15.67 -22.97
CA GLY A 302 17.11 14.66 -23.23
C GLY A 302 18.35 14.75 -22.33
N ASP A 303 18.27 15.43 -21.18
CA ASP A 303 19.28 15.28 -20.14
C ASP A 303 19.31 13.85 -19.56
N TRP A 304 20.39 13.57 -18.83
CA TRP A 304 20.66 12.26 -18.24
C TRP A 304 19.68 11.86 -17.12
N GLN A 305 18.85 12.79 -16.64
CA GLN A 305 17.82 12.52 -15.64
C GLN A 305 16.43 12.32 -16.28
N GLY A 306 16.32 12.57 -17.58
CA GLY A 306 15.05 12.56 -18.31
C GLY A 306 14.11 13.68 -17.83
N SER A 307 14.66 14.79 -17.36
CA SER A 307 13.91 15.83 -16.68
C SER A 307 13.06 16.65 -17.65
N ASN A 308 11.84 16.95 -17.21
CA ASN A 308 10.96 17.92 -17.87
C ASN A 308 10.08 18.60 -16.81
N ALA A 309 9.37 19.65 -17.20
CA ALA A 309 8.50 20.42 -16.31
C ALA A 309 7.36 19.59 -15.67
N LEU A 310 7.12 18.38 -16.16
CA LEU A 310 6.13 17.44 -15.64
C LEU A 310 6.75 16.30 -14.83
N VAL A 311 8.08 16.11 -14.83
CA VAL A 311 8.75 15.12 -13.99
C VAL A 311 8.75 15.63 -12.55
N GLY A 312 8.22 14.79 -11.66
CA GLY A 312 8.31 14.97 -10.22
C GLY A 312 9.09 13.81 -9.61
N ASP A 313 9.08 13.77 -8.29
CA ASP A 313 9.78 12.75 -7.54
C ASP A 313 8.82 11.89 -6.74
N ALA A 314 8.94 10.58 -6.85
CA ALA A 314 8.19 9.66 -6.02
C ALA A 314 8.91 9.43 -4.70
N HIS A 315 8.16 9.18 -3.63
CA HIS A 315 8.77 8.75 -2.38
C HIS A 315 9.01 7.25 -2.40
N VAL A 316 10.03 6.84 -1.67
CA VAL A 316 10.37 5.44 -1.45
C VAL A 316 10.14 5.07 0.00
N MET A 317 9.99 3.79 0.27
CA MET A 317 10.21 3.18 1.57
C MET A 317 11.60 2.56 1.55
N TRP A 318 12.49 3.02 2.42
CA TRP A 318 13.85 2.49 2.50
C TRP A 318 13.88 1.25 3.42
N MET A 319 14.34 0.10 2.94
CA MET A 319 14.37 -1.17 3.70
C MET A 319 15.60 -1.29 4.61
N GLY A 320 15.88 -0.22 5.35
CA GLY A 320 17.01 -0.09 6.27
C GLY A 320 16.58 0.26 7.70
N GLU A 321 17.54 0.57 8.58
CA GLU A 321 17.30 0.89 10.00
C GLU A 321 16.34 2.07 10.23
N ASP A 322 16.24 2.92 9.21
CA ASP A 322 15.66 4.25 9.25
C ASP A 322 14.27 4.32 8.57
N PHE A 323 13.68 3.18 8.19
CA PHE A 323 12.38 3.11 7.48
C PHE A 323 11.24 3.90 8.16
N ASP A 324 11.33 4.13 9.48
CA ASP A 324 10.35 4.88 10.29
C ASP A 324 10.34 6.40 10.04
N PHE A 325 11.34 6.97 9.34
CA PHE A 325 11.32 8.39 9.01
C PHE A 325 10.23 8.68 7.98
N ALA A 326 9.14 9.32 8.44
CA ALA A 326 7.96 9.69 7.65
C ALA A 326 8.20 10.60 6.44
N ASN A 327 9.45 10.98 6.16
CA ASN A 327 9.86 11.80 5.02
C ASN A 327 11.04 11.15 4.31
N MET A 328 10.85 9.92 3.85
CA MET A 328 11.84 9.30 2.96
C MET A 328 12.09 10.18 1.75
N PRO A 329 13.34 10.34 1.33
CA PRO A 329 13.67 11.34 0.33
C PRO A 329 12.96 11.03 -0.99
N PRO A 330 12.36 12.05 -1.65
CA PRO A 330 11.91 11.91 -3.02
C PRO A 330 13.05 11.40 -3.92
N ARG A 331 12.70 10.55 -4.89
CA ARG A 331 13.60 10.04 -5.94
C ARG A 331 12.99 10.32 -7.29
N SER A 332 13.84 10.57 -8.28
CA SER A 332 13.37 10.79 -9.65
C SER A 332 12.49 9.63 -10.07
N THR A 333 11.32 9.95 -10.63
CA THR A 333 10.39 8.94 -11.15
C THR A 333 10.95 8.09 -12.29
N ASN A 334 12.10 8.51 -12.84
CA ASN A 334 12.88 7.80 -13.85
C ASN A 334 14.02 6.93 -13.27
N GLU A 335 14.18 6.82 -11.95
CA GLU A 335 15.12 5.87 -11.34
C GLU A 335 14.42 4.51 -11.13
N PRO A 336 15.00 3.37 -11.54
CA PRO A 336 14.38 2.08 -11.28
C PRO A 336 14.56 1.67 -9.81
N HIS A 337 13.46 1.34 -9.14
CA HIS A 337 13.47 0.83 -7.76
C HIS A 337 12.55 -0.39 -7.62
N PHE A 338 12.68 -1.09 -6.50
CA PHE A 338 11.83 -2.24 -6.19
C PHE A 338 10.42 -1.78 -5.82
N THR A 339 9.46 -2.70 -5.77
CA THR A 339 8.15 -2.40 -5.23
C THR A 339 7.43 -3.66 -4.78
N MET A 340 6.47 -3.50 -3.87
CA MET A 340 5.49 -4.53 -3.56
C MET A 340 4.10 -3.91 -3.70
N LEU A 341 3.17 -4.71 -4.22
CA LEU A 341 1.79 -4.29 -4.34
C LEU A 341 1.01 -4.58 -3.06
N VAL A 342 0.03 -3.74 -2.79
CA VAL A 342 -0.92 -3.90 -1.69
C VAL A 342 -2.36 -3.85 -2.20
N ASN A 343 -3.24 -4.50 -1.46
CA ASN A 343 -4.67 -4.58 -1.69
C ASN A 343 -5.43 -4.38 -0.37
N GLY A 344 -6.59 -3.73 -0.42
CA GLY A 344 -7.42 -3.44 0.75
C GLY A 344 -7.66 -1.95 0.99
N THR A 345 -8.31 -1.63 2.10
CA THR A 345 -8.68 -0.26 2.49
C THR A 345 -7.45 0.62 2.59
N VAL A 346 -7.43 1.74 1.86
CA VAL A 346 -6.29 2.66 1.84
C VAL A 346 -6.05 3.26 3.23
N ILE A 347 -4.82 3.17 3.73
CA ILE A 347 -4.35 3.95 4.88
C ILE A 347 -3.57 5.14 4.33
N PRO A 348 -4.17 6.34 4.23
CA PRO A 348 -3.53 7.48 3.56
C PRO A 348 -2.31 8.00 4.32
N ASP A 349 -1.33 8.51 3.57
CA ASP A 349 -0.25 9.30 4.13
C ASP A 349 -0.78 10.61 4.71
N LYS A 350 -0.19 11.06 5.81
CA LYS A 350 -0.49 12.38 6.35
C LYS A 350 0.17 13.43 5.49
N LYS A 351 -0.64 14.31 4.90
CA LYS A 351 -0.18 15.42 4.08
C LYS A 351 -0.27 16.72 4.87
N ASP A 352 0.88 17.29 5.22
CA ASP A 352 0.95 18.57 5.94
C ASP A 352 1.09 19.77 4.99
N ASN A 353 0.51 19.68 3.79
CA ASN A 353 0.63 20.68 2.73
C ASN A 353 -0.72 21.12 2.14
N GLU A 354 -1.83 20.84 2.81
CA GLU A 354 -3.16 21.24 2.34
C GLU A 354 -3.35 22.77 2.35
N VAL A 355 -4.05 23.29 1.34
CA VAL A 355 -4.53 24.68 1.27
C VAL A 355 -6.07 24.64 1.36
N PRO A 356 -6.70 25.13 2.44
CA PRO A 356 -8.15 24.93 2.65
C PRO A 356 -9.07 25.71 1.72
N GLU A 357 -8.75 26.97 1.42
CA GLU A 357 -9.55 27.84 0.54
C GLU A 357 -8.62 28.85 -0.13
N ILE A 358 -8.83 29.08 -1.42
CA ILE A 358 -8.14 30.15 -2.13
C ILE A 358 -8.88 31.47 -1.93
N THR A 359 -8.27 32.35 -1.15
CA THR A 359 -8.78 33.72 -0.91
C THR A 359 -8.35 34.72 -1.98
N ALA A 360 -7.31 34.40 -2.77
CA ALA A 360 -6.90 35.22 -3.89
C ALA A 360 -7.99 35.22 -4.98
N PRO A 361 -8.25 36.36 -5.65
CA PRO A 361 -9.21 36.40 -6.75
C PRO A 361 -8.73 35.50 -7.90
N LEU A 362 -9.58 34.56 -8.31
CA LEU A 362 -9.30 33.66 -9.44
C LEU A 362 -10.11 34.13 -10.64
N THR A 363 -9.63 35.20 -11.28
CA THR A 363 -10.35 35.81 -12.42
C THR A 363 -10.46 34.80 -13.56
N PRO A 364 -11.67 34.58 -14.11
CA PRO A 364 -11.86 33.75 -15.29
C PRO A 364 -11.05 34.28 -16.48
N GLN A 365 -10.56 33.39 -17.34
CA GLN A 365 -9.76 33.78 -18.49
C GLN A 365 -10.63 34.49 -19.54
N SER A 366 -10.15 35.62 -20.08
CA SER A 366 -10.75 36.28 -21.24
C SER A 366 -10.22 35.68 -22.53
N ILE A 367 -11.13 35.34 -23.45
CA ILE A 367 -10.80 34.80 -24.78
C ILE A 367 -11.58 35.60 -25.83
N ALA A 368 -10.91 35.94 -26.93
CA ALA A 368 -11.53 36.68 -28.02
C ALA A 368 -12.64 35.86 -28.69
N ASN A 369 -13.63 36.55 -29.25
CA ASN A 369 -14.66 35.92 -30.07
C ASN A 369 -13.98 35.15 -31.22
N ASP A 370 -14.46 33.93 -31.47
CA ASP A 370 -13.97 32.97 -32.49
C ASP A 370 -12.65 32.23 -32.20
N VAL A 371 -12.01 32.43 -31.04
CA VAL A 371 -10.85 31.61 -30.63
C VAL A 371 -11.34 30.34 -29.92
N ASP A 372 -10.94 29.17 -30.45
CA ASP A 372 -11.17 27.89 -29.78
C ASP A 372 -10.16 27.67 -28.65
N GLU A 373 -10.62 27.76 -27.40
CA GLU A 373 -9.79 27.52 -26.22
C GLU A 373 -9.23 26.10 -26.16
N ASN A 374 -9.92 25.13 -26.77
CA ASN A 374 -9.53 23.72 -26.71
C ASN A 374 -8.28 23.46 -27.54
N ALA A 375 -7.94 24.30 -28.52
CA ALA A 375 -6.70 24.15 -29.28
C ALA A 375 -5.45 24.36 -28.41
N ASN A 376 -5.56 25.13 -27.32
CA ASN A 376 -4.42 25.55 -26.50
C ASN A 376 -4.53 25.13 -25.03
N TRP A 377 -5.38 24.14 -24.71
CA TRP A 377 -5.67 23.73 -23.33
C TRP A 377 -4.41 23.37 -22.51
N LYS A 378 -3.38 22.80 -23.15
CA LYS A 378 -2.10 22.40 -22.52
C LYS A 378 -1.30 23.55 -21.91
N SER A 379 -1.57 24.79 -22.34
CA SER A 379 -0.95 25.98 -21.73
C SER A 379 -1.46 26.25 -20.32
N ARG A 380 -2.68 25.80 -20.02
CA ARG A 380 -3.35 26.00 -18.74
C ARG A 380 -3.41 24.72 -17.92
N PHE A 381 -3.71 23.59 -18.55
CA PHE A 381 -4.00 22.37 -17.81
C PHE A 381 -3.00 21.24 -18.09
N VAL A 382 -2.80 20.41 -17.06
CA VAL A 382 -2.07 19.15 -17.16
C VAL A 382 -2.97 18.03 -16.66
N LYS A 383 -3.07 16.93 -17.41
CA LYS A 383 -3.76 15.71 -17.01
C LYS A 383 -2.88 14.86 -16.12
N HIS A 384 -3.49 14.34 -15.06
CA HIS A 384 -2.85 13.50 -14.06
C HIS A 384 -3.52 12.12 -13.98
N GLY A 385 -2.70 11.10 -13.70
CA GLY A 385 -3.11 9.73 -13.45
C GLY A 385 -3.65 9.51 -12.02
N PRO A 386 -3.95 8.25 -11.66
CA PRO A 386 -4.61 7.91 -10.40
C PRO A 386 -3.86 8.25 -9.12
N LEU A 387 -2.53 8.37 -9.16
CA LEU A 387 -1.69 8.72 -8.00
C LEU A 387 -1.36 10.22 -7.96
N GLY A 388 -1.90 11.00 -8.90
CA GLY A 388 -1.60 12.43 -9.03
C GLY A 388 -0.39 12.72 -9.91
N GLN A 389 0.27 11.71 -10.47
CA GLN A 389 1.35 11.88 -11.43
C GLN A 389 0.87 12.56 -12.70
N ALA A 390 1.59 13.56 -13.23
CA ALA A 390 1.27 14.04 -14.57
C ALA A 390 1.46 12.89 -15.58
N LEU A 391 0.54 12.76 -16.54
CA LEU A 391 0.66 11.72 -17.55
C LEU A 391 1.76 12.07 -18.55
N VAL A 392 2.50 11.06 -19.03
CA VAL A 392 3.47 11.27 -20.12
C VAL A 392 2.76 11.78 -21.37
N LYS A 393 1.62 11.16 -21.71
CA LYS A 393 0.80 11.55 -22.87
C LYS A 393 -0.40 12.40 -22.42
N GLN A 394 -0.25 13.71 -22.55
CA GLN A 394 -1.31 14.67 -22.24
C GLN A 394 -2.57 14.52 -23.11
N GLU A 395 -2.50 13.82 -24.24
CA GLU A 395 -3.67 13.49 -25.06
C GLU A 395 -4.42 12.23 -24.62
N SER A 396 -3.99 11.57 -23.54
CA SER A 396 -4.68 10.39 -23.01
C SER A 396 -6.16 10.67 -22.77
N ALA A 397 -7.02 9.72 -23.17
CA ALA A 397 -8.44 9.70 -22.82
C ALA A 397 -8.69 9.18 -21.39
N ASN A 398 -7.67 8.55 -20.80
CA ASN A 398 -7.68 7.95 -19.47
C ASN A 398 -6.81 8.81 -18.55
N TRP A 399 -7.44 9.76 -17.86
CA TRP A 399 -6.85 10.54 -16.77
C TRP A 399 -7.86 10.63 -15.63
N THR A 400 -7.36 10.92 -14.42
CA THR A 400 -8.14 10.93 -13.18
C THR A 400 -8.46 12.36 -12.73
N CYS A 401 -7.47 13.24 -12.77
CA CYS A 401 -7.68 14.65 -12.42
C CYS A 401 -6.84 15.59 -13.28
N THR A 402 -7.08 16.88 -13.13
CA THR A 402 -6.46 17.91 -13.95
C THR A 402 -5.89 19.03 -13.09
N SER A 403 -4.63 19.38 -13.27
CA SER A 403 -4.07 20.58 -12.65
C SER A 403 -4.33 21.83 -13.49
N ASP A 404 -4.56 22.95 -12.81
CA ASP A 404 -4.75 24.27 -13.41
C ASP A 404 -3.56 25.18 -13.09
N LEU A 405 -2.84 25.57 -14.13
CA LEU A 405 -1.62 26.37 -14.06
C LEU A 405 -1.88 27.87 -14.29
N ALA A 406 -3.11 28.28 -14.64
CA ALA A 406 -3.43 29.68 -14.97
C ALA A 406 -3.08 30.66 -13.83
N TYR A 407 -3.12 30.18 -12.59
CA TYR A 407 -2.98 31.01 -11.40
C TYR A 407 -1.61 30.91 -10.74
N LYS A 408 -0.60 30.30 -11.39
CA LYS A 408 0.76 30.17 -10.83
C LYS A 408 1.36 31.52 -10.38
N SER A 409 1.09 32.61 -11.10
CA SER A 409 1.58 33.95 -10.73
C SER A 409 0.88 34.53 -9.51
N ALA A 410 -0.43 34.27 -9.33
CA ALA A 410 -1.21 34.77 -8.20
C ALA A 410 -1.03 33.89 -6.95
N LEU A 411 -0.78 32.60 -7.15
CA LEU A 411 -0.65 31.58 -6.12
C LEU A 411 0.64 30.79 -6.34
N PRO A 412 1.82 31.41 -6.08
CA PRO A 412 3.07 30.70 -6.20
C PRO A 412 3.08 29.45 -5.32
N ASN A 413 3.73 28.39 -5.79
CA ASN A 413 3.89 27.11 -5.10
C ASN A 413 2.56 26.49 -4.64
N THR A 414 1.48 26.68 -5.41
CA THR A 414 0.18 26.09 -5.12
C THR A 414 -0.30 25.29 -6.31
N GLN A 415 -0.62 24.03 -6.09
CA GLN A 415 -1.33 23.21 -7.06
C GLN A 415 -2.83 23.35 -6.85
N ILE A 416 -3.54 23.54 -7.96
CA ILE A 416 -5.00 23.43 -8.03
C ILE A 416 -5.30 22.20 -8.87
N LEU A 417 -6.03 21.25 -8.31
CA LEU A 417 -6.51 20.06 -9.00
C LEU A 417 -8.03 20.08 -9.08
N TRP A 418 -8.55 19.74 -10.26
CA TRP A 418 -9.96 19.54 -10.53
C TRP A 418 -10.25 18.05 -10.75
N GLN A 419 -11.26 17.53 -10.05
CA GLN A 419 -11.68 16.15 -10.19
C GLN A 419 -12.32 15.94 -11.56
N ARG A 420 -12.02 14.82 -12.24
CA ARG A 420 -12.77 14.35 -13.40
C ARG A 420 -13.96 13.53 -12.93
N ILE A 421 -15.14 13.74 -13.50
CA ILE A 421 -16.38 13.08 -13.07
C ILE A 421 -17.07 12.39 -14.24
N SER A 422 -17.90 11.39 -13.94
CA SER A 422 -18.76 10.77 -14.96
C SER A 422 -19.89 11.71 -15.37
N LYS A 423 -20.16 11.83 -16.68
CA LYS A 423 -21.35 12.55 -17.19
C LYS A 423 -22.68 12.00 -16.66
N THR A 424 -22.68 10.74 -16.22
CA THR A 424 -23.86 10.05 -15.69
C THR A 424 -23.89 10.02 -14.17
N GLU A 425 -22.97 10.75 -13.52
CA GLU A 425 -22.92 10.84 -12.06
C GLU A 425 -24.25 11.39 -11.50
N PRO A 426 -24.91 10.72 -10.54
CA PRO A 426 -26.18 11.18 -9.99
C PRO A 426 -26.06 12.57 -9.36
N LEU A 427 -27.10 13.38 -9.57
CA LEU A 427 -27.28 14.65 -8.87
C LEU A 427 -27.33 14.40 -7.36
N LYS A 428 -26.88 15.39 -6.59
CA LYS A 428 -26.77 15.32 -5.14
C LYS A 428 -27.37 16.57 -4.53
N ASN A 429 -28.00 16.42 -3.37
CA ASN A 429 -28.23 17.56 -2.49
C ASN A 429 -26.93 17.99 -1.83
N HIS A 430 -26.92 19.14 -1.14
CA HIS A 430 -25.67 19.68 -0.59
C HIS A 430 -25.00 18.73 0.42
N ALA A 431 -25.79 18.10 1.31
CA ALA A 431 -25.25 17.16 2.30
C ALA A 431 -24.65 15.91 1.64
N GLN A 432 -25.29 15.39 0.59
CA GLN A 432 -24.77 14.29 -0.22
C GLN A 432 -23.50 14.68 -0.97
N ALA A 433 -23.40 15.93 -1.44
CA ALA A 433 -22.21 16.44 -2.11
C ALA A 433 -21.00 16.52 -1.16
N VAL A 434 -21.22 16.95 0.09
CA VAL A 434 -20.19 16.93 1.14
C VAL A 434 -19.77 15.50 1.49
N GLU A 435 -20.73 14.57 1.59
CA GLU A 435 -20.40 13.16 1.87
C GLU A 435 -19.66 12.50 0.71
N TYR A 436 -20.01 12.83 -0.53
CA TYR A 436 -19.29 12.40 -1.71
C TYR A 436 -17.80 12.82 -1.64
N ALA A 437 -17.50 14.07 -1.26
CA ALA A 437 -16.11 14.49 -1.08
C ALA A 437 -15.35 13.64 -0.06
N LYS A 438 -15.99 13.22 1.05
CA LYS A 438 -15.36 12.31 2.02
C LYS A 438 -15.08 10.93 1.44
N GLN A 439 -15.98 10.40 0.62
CA GLN A 439 -15.79 9.11 -0.06
C GLN A 439 -14.61 9.18 -1.03
N ILE A 440 -14.51 10.27 -1.79
CA ILE A 440 -13.37 10.50 -2.70
C ILE A 440 -12.04 10.61 -1.93
N ASN A 441 -12.04 11.29 -0.78
CA ASN A 441 -10.86 11.37 0.09
C ASN A 441 -10.45 10.01 0.66
N GLN A 442 -11.41 9.14 1.01
CA GLN A 442 -11.12 7.77 1.44
C GLN A 442 -10.55 6.92 0.29
N ALA A 443 -10.94 7.19 -0.95
CA ALA A 443 -10.40 6.54 -2.13
C ALA A 443 -9.02 7.05 -2.55
N ASN A 444 -8.52 8.12 -1.92
CA ASN A 444 -7.25 8.78 -2.25
C ASN A 444 -7.14 9.10 -3.77
N GLU A 445 -8.23 9.59 -4.36
CA GLU A 445 -8.31 9.81 -5.80
C GLU A 445 -7.26 10.84 -6.26
N CYS A 446 -6.55 10.54 -7.34
CA CYS A 446 -5.43 11.36 -7.84
C CYS A 446 -4.35 11.57 -6.78
N GLY A 447 -4.20 10.61 -5.87
CA GLY A 447 -3.30 10.68 -4.72
C GLY A 447 -3.65 11.77 -3.72
N GLN A 448 -4.86 12.34 -3.71
CA GLN A 448 -5.26 13.40 -2.77
C GLN A 448 -6.33 12.95 -1.78
N THR A 449 -6.24 13.51 -0.57
CA THR A 449 -7.12 13.22 0.58
C THR A 449 -7.88 14.45 1.07
N ASN A 450 -7.78 15.57 0.34
CA ASN A 450 -8.31 16.88 0.70
C ASN A 450 -9.25 17.45 -0.38
N TRP A 451 -9.87 16.59 -1.17
CA TRP A 451 -10.94 16.97 -2.08
C TRP A 451 -12.10 17.59 -1.29
N ARG A 452 -12.61 18.69 -1.82
CA ARG A 452 -13.69 19.48 -1.22
C ARG A 452 -14.54 20.13 -2.29
N LEU A 453 -15.72 20.59 -1.88
CA LEU A 453 -16.50 21.49 -2.72
C LEU A 453 -15.70 22.80 -2.92
N PRO A 454 -15.60 23.31 -4.16
CA PRO A 454 -14.95 24.57 -4.43
C PRO A 454 -15.79 25.73 -3.89
N THR A 455 -15.14 26.86 -3.60
CA THR A 455 -15.87 28.10 -3.40
C THR A 455 -16.48 28.60 -4.70
N GLN A 456 -17.39 29.56 -4.60
CA GLN A 456 -17.94 30.25 -5.77
C GLN A 456 -16.84 30.89 -6.63
N ASN A 457 -15.84 31.52 -6.01
CA ASN A 457 -14.69 32.12 -6.70
C ASN A 457 -13.86 31.04 -7.41
N GLU A 458 -13.56 29.94 -6.72
CA GLU A 458 -12.81 28.82 -7.30
C GLU A 458 -13.54 28.19 -8.47
N LEU A 459 -14.83 27.91 -8.36
CA LEU A 459 -15.57 27.25 -9.44
C LEU A 459 -15.79 28.17 -10.65
N LYS A 460 -16.03 29.46 -10.42
CA LYS A 460 -16.13 30.45 -11.50
C LYS A 460 -14.84 30.59 -12.31
N SER A 461 -13.68 30.28 -11.72
CA SER A 461 -12.38 30.32 -12.41
C SER A 461 -12.30 29.40 -13.65
N LEU A 462 -13.15 28.37 -13.72
CA LEU A 462 -13.27 27.47 -14.88
C LEU A 462 -14.11 28.03 -16.03
N LEU A 463 -14.87 29.11 -15.78
CA LEU A 463 -15.61 29.80 -16.83
C LEU A 463 -14.66 30.58 -17.73
N ILE A 464 -15.15 30.95 -18.90
CA ILE A 464 -14.46 31.83 -19.84
C ILE A 464 -15.26 33.10 -19.97
N ASN A 465 -14.59 34.23 -19.85
CA ASN A 465 -15.14 35.52 -20.23
C ASN A 465 -15.04 35.66 -21.75
N VAL A 466 -16.18 35.62 -22.42
CA VAL A 466 -16.30 35.89 -23.85
C VAL A 466 -16.72 37.34 -23.98
N GLU A 467 -15.78 38.26 -24.17
CA GLU A 467 -16.08 39.68 -24.26
C GLU A 467 -16.80 40.03 -25.58
N PRO A 468 -18.11 40.37 -25.57
CA PRO A 468 -18.79 40.79 -26.78
C PRO A 468 -18.83 42.33 -26.86
N PHE A 469 -18.98 43.03 -25.72
CA PHE A 469 -19.01 44.49 -25.49
C PHE A 469 -18.86 44.76 -23.96
N ALA A 470 -19.07 45.99 -23.48
CA ALA A 470 -18.78 46.52 -22.12
C ALA A 470 -19.37 45.80 -20.87
N PHE A 471 -19.89 44.57 -20.98
CA PHE A 471 -20.36 43.74 -19.89
C PHE A 471 -19.68 42.37 -19.92
N GLU A 472 -19.31 41.83 -18.76
CA GLU A 472 -18.72 40.49 -18.64
C GLU A 472 -19.78 39.41 -18.90
N PHE A 473 -19.54 38.58 -19.92
CA PHE A 473 -20.37 37.42 -20.24
C PHE A 473 -19.55 36.15 -20.05
N TYR A 474 -20.02 35.27 -19.16
CA TYR A 474 -19.34 34.02 -18.87
C TYR A 474 -20.02 32.86 -19.59
N ARG A 475 -19.23 31.90 -20.07
CA ARG A 475 -19.71 30.59 -20.54
C ARG A 475 -18.85 29.45 -20.01
N ALA A 476 -19.34 28.22 -20.13
CA ALA A 476 -18.53 27.03 -19.89
C ALA A 476 -17.36 26.96 -20.89
N GLY A 477 -16.18 26.61 -20.39
CA GLY A 477 -14.95 26.54 -21.17
C GLY A 477 -14.31 25.16 -21.19
N TYR A 478 -13.49 24.89 -22.21
CA TYR A 478 -12.68 23.67 -22.31
C TYR A 478 -13.48 22.35 -22.37
N ILE A 479 -14.74 22.43 -22.80
CA ILE A 479 -15.76 21.37 -22.68
C ILE A 479 -15.64 20.26 -23.74
N THR A 480 -14.68 20.34 -24.66
CA THR A 480 -14.39 19.27 -25.64
C THR A 480 -13.03 18.61 -25.41
N SER A 481 -12.17 19.26 -24.61
CA SER A 481 -10.82 18.78 -24.28
C SER A 481 -10.74 18.24 -22.85
N VAL A 482 -10.42 19.10 -21.89
CA VAL A 482 -10.02 18.72 -20.53
C VAL A 482 -11.15 18.76 -19.50
N LEU A 483 -12.18 19.58 -19.73
CA LEU A 483 -13.41 19.62 -18.93
C LEU A 483 -14.58 18.99 -19.68
N ASN A 484 -14.29 18.00 -20.51
CA ASN A 484 -15.27 17.38 -21.40
C ASN A 484 -16.33 16.55 -20.69
N ASP A 485 -16.17 16.32 -19.39
CA ASP A 485 -17.12 15.73 -18.46
C ASP A 485 -18.13 16.75 -17.88
N THR A 486 -17.93 18.05 -18.12
CA THR A 486 -18.89 19.08 -17.72
C THR A 486 -20.17 18.97 -18.54
N ILE A 487 -21.31 18.94 -17.87
CA ILE A 487 -22.61 18.99 -18.53
C ILE A 487 -22.97 20.45 -18.80
N VAL A 488 -23.16 20.78 -20.07
CA VAL A 488 -23.46 22.13 -20.53
C VAL A 488 -24.88 22.16 -21.10
N GLU A 489 -25.82 22.63 -20.29
CA GLU A 489 -27.24 22.75 -20.62
C GLU A 489 -27.89 23.81 -19.71
N GLU A 490 -29.15 24.16 -19.98
CA GLU A 490 -29.88 25.10 -19.15
C GLU A 490 -30.01 24.59 -17.70
N ASN A 491 -29.74 25.45 -16.70
CA ASN A 491 -29.79 25.10 -15.27
C ASN A 491 -28.80 24.00 -14.83
N SER A 492 -27.65 23.87 -15.51
CA SER A 492 -26.56 22.94 -15.17
C SER A 492 -25.74 23.37 -13.94
N TYR A 493 -26.40 23.49 -12.79
CA TYR A 493 -25.75 23.94 -11.56
C TYR A 493 -24.82 22.89 -10.93
N TYR A 494 -23.68 23.37 -10.44
CA TYR A 494 -22.69 22.64 -9.66
C TYR A 494 -22.54 23.26 -8.28
N TRP A 495 -22.56 22.41 -7.24
CA TRP A 495 -22.46 22.84 -5.84
C TRP A 495 -21.14 23.52 -5.51
N THR A 496 -21.21 24.52 -4.62
CA THR A 496 -20.04 25.16 -4.00
C THR A 496 -20.11 25.04 -2.48
N SER A 497 -18.98 25.27 -1.81
CA SER A 497 -18.89 25.42 -0.35
C SER A 497 -19.32 26.81 0.14
N SER A 498 -19.52 27.77 -0.76
CA SER A 498 -19.88 29.14 -0.38
C SER A 498 -21.32 29.19 0.13
N VAL A 499 -21.50 29.71 1.35
CA VAL A 499 -22.80 29.85 2.00
C VAL A 499 -23.55 31.10 1.54
N ASP A 500 -24.88 31.07 1.60
CA ASP A 500 -25.68 32.29 1.46
C ASP A 500 -25.48 33.20 2.69
N SER A 501 -25.33 34.50 2.46
CA SER A 501 -25.10 35.47 3.54
C SER A 501 -26.32 35.70 4.43
N TYR A 502 -27.53 35.43 3.93
CA TYR A 502 -28.78 35.66 4.67
C TYR A 502 -29.35 34.38 5.29
N LYS A 503 -29.15 33.22 4.65
CA LYS A 503 -29.67 31.91 5.06
C LYS A 503 -28.60 30.81 5.03
N PRO A 504 -27.48 30.97 5.75
CA PRO A 504 -26.32 30.07 5.66
C PRO A 504 -26.62 28.61 6.03
N GLU A 505 -27.62 28.37 6.89
CA GLU A 505 -28.00 27.01 7.31
C GLU A 505 -28.81 26.24 6.26
N THR A 506 -29.47 26.94 5.33
CA THR A 506 -30.44 26.33 4.40
C THR A 506 -30.10 26.57 2.93
N LYS A 507 -29.15 27.46 2.63
CA LYS A 507 -28.76 27.80 1.27
C LYS A 507 -27.25 27.89 1.08
N HIS A 508 -26.80 27.35 -0.04
CA HIS A 508 -25.44 27.52 -0.56
C HIS A 508 -25.50 28.09 -1.99
N TRP A 509 -24.36 28.59 -2.45
CA TRP A 509 -24.19 28.98 -3.84
C TRP A 509 -23.98 27.75 -4.73
N ALA A 510 -24.49 27.84 -5.95
CA ALA A 510 -24.18 26.91 -7.04
C ALA A 510 -23.83 27.70 -8.30
N VAL A 511 -22.92 27.19 -9.13
CA VAL A 511 -22.48 27.81 -10.39
C VAL A 511 -23.01 27.00 -11.57
N ALA A 512 -23.70 27.65 -12.51
CA ALA A 512 -24.19 27.03 -13.74
C ALA A 512 -23.11 27.04 -14.83
N PHE A 513 -22.97 25.93 -15.55
CA PHE A 513 -22.06 25.81 -16.70
C PHE A 513 -22.87 25.75 -17.99
N GLN A 514 -23.10 26.89 -18.63
CA GLN A 514 -23.98 27.00 -19.81
C GLN A 514 -23.20 27.47 -21.04
N ASP A 515 -23.80 27.32 -22.22
CA ASP A 515 -23.19 27.58 -23.52
C ASP A 515 -23.00 29.09 -23.80
N ILE A 516 -23.97 29.91 -23.42
CA ILE A 516 -24.00 31.34 -23.73
C ILE A 516 -23.93 32.21 -22.47
N TRP A 517 -24.54 31.76 -21.37
CA TRP A 517 -24.61 32.55 -20.13
C TRP A 517 -24.50 31.69 -18.87
N ALA A 518 -23.32 31.67 -18.26
CA ALA A 518 -23.02 31.04 -16.99
C ALA A 518 -23.13 32.07 -15.85
N ASP A 519 -23.83 31.72 -14.78
CA ASP A 519 -23.91 32.53 -13.56
C ASP A 519 -24.06 31.63 -12.33
N SER A 520 -24.05 32.23 -11.14
CA SER A 520 -24.19 31.55 -9.86
C SER A 520 -25.43 32.00 -9.12
N GLY A 521 -26.14 31.06 -8.50
CA GLY A 521 -27.36 31.32 -7.75
C GLY A 521 -27.29 30.83 -6.30
N ARG A 522 -28.15 31.38 -5.45
CA ARG A 522 -28.35 30.96 -4.04
C ARG A 522 -29.54 30.01 -3.93
N VAL A 523 -29.24 28.73 -3.85
CA VAL A 523 -30.22 27.63 -3.99
C VAL A 523 -30.44 26.91 -2.66
N GLN A 524 -31.58 26.24 -2.49
CA GLN A 524 -31.88 25.49 -1.28
C GLN A 524 -30.99 24.24 -1.17
N ASN A 525 -30.49 23.93 0.03
CA ASN A 525 -29.61 22.76 0.27
C ASN A 525 -30.26 21.42 -0.10
N THR A 526 -31.58 21.37 -0.25
CA THR A 526 -32.37 20.19 -0.64
C THR A 526 -32.49 20.01 -2.15
N GLU A 527 -32.14 21.02 -2.96
CA GLU A 527 -32.14 20.90 -4.42
C GLU A 527 -31.06 19.91 -4.88
N MET A 528 -31.25 19.33 -6.05
CA MET A 528 -30.37 18.29 -6.59
C MET A 528 -29.51 18.91 -7.70
N HIS A 529 -28.22 19.07 -7.43
CA HIS A 529 -27.25 19.68 -8.36
C HIS A 529 -26.04 18.77 -8.58
N ARG A 530 -25.19 19.14 -9.55
CA ARG A 530 -23.97 18.40 -9.88
C ARG A 530 -22.86 18.74 -8.89
N VAL A 531 -21.79 17.95 -8.91
CA VAL A 531 -20.60 18.16 -8.07
C VAL A 531 -19.37 18.14 -8.96
N ARG A 532 -18.43 19.06 -8.70
CA ARG A 532 -17.04 18.98 -9.16
C ARG A 532 -16.16 19.38 -8.01
N LEU A 533 -15.24 18.50 -7.61
CA LEU A 533 -14.38 18.73 -6.46
C LEU A 533 -13.10 19.45 -6.89
N ILE A 534 -12.55 20.20 -5.94
CA ILE A 534 -11.24 20.84 -6.02
C ILE A 534 -10.35 20.27 -4.92
N SER A 535 -9.06 20.11 -5.22
CA SER A 535 -8.00 19.84 -4.25
C SER A 535 -6.92 20.91 -4.41
N THR A 536 -6.42 21.43 -3.30
CA THR A 536 -5.44 22.52 -3.30
C THR A 536 -4.31 22.23 -2.33
N THR A 537 -3.08 22.24 -2.83
CA THR A 537 -1.91 21.71 -2.12
C THR A 537 -0.69 22.60 -2.34
N ARG A 538 0.10 22.85 -1.29
CA ARG A 538 1.39 23.54 -1.40
C ARG A 538 2.41 22.62 -2.06
N LEU A 539 3.04 23.14 -3.11
CA LEU A 539 4.14 22.49 -3.81
C LEU A 539 5.44 22.71 -3.03
N GLN A 540 6.37 21.76 -3.16
CA GLN A 540 7.72 21.99 -2.67
C GLN A 540 8.37 23.12 -3.49
N PRO A 541 9.11 24.02 -2.81
CA PRO A 541 9.69 25.21 -3.43
C PRO A 541 10.73 24.87 -4.51
#